data_AF-G3HJ59-F1
#
_entry.id   AF-G3HJ59-F1
#
_cell.length_a   1.000
_cell.length_b   1.000
_cell.length_c   1.000
_cell.angle_alpha   90.00
_cell.angle_beta   90.00
_cell.angle_gamma   90.00
#
_symmetry.space_group_name_H-M   'P 1'
#
loop_
_entity.id
_entity.type
_entity.pdbx_description
1 polymer ?
#
loop_
_entity_poly.entity_id
_entity_poly.type
_entity_poly.pdbx_seq_one_letter_code
_entity_poly.pdbx_strand_id
1 'polypeptide(L)'
;TSDGGKVVGTIEVSLVKMGEIEDGDTDHITTVVQGQKCALAYECAAPDSVSGKDSLPLLNAGNGSGAHPLPRLANPLMFVEVAQWTIAKSLVQSCFLNTFVSYLQDRVWANMGKSLNCIIATVDKLIERDGHNKEGGGGSSSQDGDMEASLEDSITSHPKEDWYEQLHPLIITLKECMGEVVSRAKQSLTFVLLQELAYSLPQCLMLTLRRDIVFSQALAGLVCGFIIKLHTSLHDPYFLQQLHTVGLIVQYEGLLSTYSDEIGMLEDMAVGISDLRKVAFKITEAKSSDDLPVLTGRREHYVVEVKLPATVFESLPLQIKEGQLLHVYPVLFNVGINEQQTLAERFGDVSLQESINQENFELLQEYFSIFMEKMPPDYISHFQEQNDLKGLLDNLHQNIQAKKRKNVEIMWLAATICRKLNGIRFTCCKSAKDRTSMSVTLEQCSILRDEHQLHKDFFIRALDCMRRNYSTKADDGMPSDYTEEVKRLCF
;
A
#
# COMPACT_ATOMS: atom_id res chain seq x y z
N THR A 1 -29.38 10.66 -19.49
CA THR A 1 -28.39 9.61 -19.83
C THR A 1 -27.74 9.19 -18.54
N SER A 2 -28.14 8.03 -18.05
CA SER A 2 -27.73 7.44 -16.76
C SER A 2 -26.47 6.63 -16.99
N ASP A 3 -25.37 6.99 -16.32
CA ASP A 3 -24.17 6.16 -16.31
C ASP A 3 -24.06 5.47 -14.94
N GLY A 4 -24.08 4.15 -14.97
CA GLY A 4 -24.22 3.28 -13.81
C GLY A 4 -22.89 3.14 -13.07
N GLY A 5 -22.80 3.75 -11.88
CA GLY A 5 -21.76 3.43 -10.91
C GLY A 5 -21.91 1.99 -10.44
N LYS A 6 -20.99 1.12 -10.85
CA LYS A 6 -20.91 -0.27 -10.38
C LYS A 6 -20.58 -0.24 -8.88
N VAL A 7 -21.48 -0.74 -8.04
CA VAL A 7 -21.27 -0.92 -6.59
C VAL A 7 -20.14 -1.95 -6.41
N VAL A 8 -19.03 -1.53 -5.81
CA VAL A 8 -17.90 -2.40 -5.48
C VAL A 8 -17.97 -2.70 -3.99
N GLY A 9 -18.80 -3.68 -3.63
CA GLY A 9 -18.91 -4.21 -2.27
C GLY A 9 -19.88 -3.45 -1.36
N THR A 10 -20.59 -4.21 -0.53
CA THR A 10 -21.39 -3.72 0.59
C THR A 10 -20.68 -4.17 1.86
N ILE A 11 -20.27 -3.23 2.72
CA ILE A 11 -19.73 -3.57 4.04
C ILE A 11 -20.91 -3.55 5.01
N GLU A 12 -21.40 -4.73 5.37
CA GLU A 12 -22.42 -4.89 6.39
C GLU A 12 -21.73 -4.94 7.77
N VAL A 13 -21.74 -3.81 8.49
CA VAL A 13 -21.22 -3.75 9.86
C VAL A 13 -22.30 -4.26 10.81
N SER A 14 -22.27 -5.55 11.10
CA SER A 14 -23.12 -6.16 12.12
C SER A 14 -22.54 -5.90 13.51
N LEU A 15 -23.34 -5.35 14.42
CA LEU A 15 -22.99 -5.22 15.84
C LEU A 15 -22.89 -6.62 16.48
N VAL A 16 -21.69 -7.17 16.58
CA VAL A 16 -21.48 -8.49 17.20
C VAL A 16 -21.65 -8.36 18.72
N LYS A 17 -22.73 -8.91 19.26
CA LYS A 17 -22.87 -9.18 20.69
C LYS A 17 -21.89 -10.30 21.05
N MET A 18 -20.79 -9.96 21.71
CA MET A 18 -19.86 -10.95 22.27
C MET A 18 -20.60 -11.76 23.35
N GLY A 19 -20.80 -13.05 23.11
CA GLY A 19 -21.41 -13.97 24.08
C GLY A 19 -20.46 -14.25 25.25
N GLU A 20 -21.04 -14.43 26.43
CA GLU A 20 -20.37 -14.80 27.68
C GLU A 20 -19.77 -16.22 27.56
N ILE A 21 -18.54 -16.39 28.03
CA ILE A 21 -17.94 -17.70 28.31
C ILE A 21 -17.65 -17.69 29.81
N GLU A 22 -18.37 -18.51 30.56
CA GLU A 22 -18.17 -18.71 32.00
C GLU A 22 -16.81 -19.37 32.29
N ASP A 23 -16.15 -18.87 33.32
CA ASP A 23 -14.85 -19.33 33.83
C ASP A 23 -14.89 -20.77 34.38
N GLY A 24 -13.87 -21.56 34.05
CA GLY A 24 -13.57 -22.84 34.66
C GLY A 24 -12.10 -23.21 34.45
N ASP A 25 -11.42 -23.47 35.56
CA ASP A 25 -10.00 -23.77 35.81
C ASP A 25 -9.06 -24.21 34.67
N THR A 26 -7.83 -23.71 34.79
CA THR A 26 -6.59 -24.11 34.13
C THR A 26 -6.33 -25.61 34.20
N ASP A 27 -6.39 -26.29 33.05
CA ASP A 27 -5.26 -27.06 32.46
C ASP A 27 -5.70 -27.71 31.14
N HIS A 28 -4.83 -27.63 30.13
CA HIS A 28 -4.90 -28.32 28.83
C HIS A 28 -6.03 -27.93 27.84
N ILE A 29 -5.83 -26.85 27.07
CA ILE A 29 -6.68 -26.54 25.91
C ILE A 29 -6.15 -27.21 24.64
N THR A 30 -6.82 -28.27 24.23
CA THR A 30 -6.79 -28.82 22.87
C THR A 30 -7.67 -27.94 21.98
N THR A 31 -7.14 -27.49 20.86
CA THR A 31 -7.84 -26.69 19.85
C THR A 31 -8.90 -27.51 19.11
N VAL A 32 -10.18 -27.28 19.41
CA VAL A 32 -11.29 -27.71 18.53
C VAL A 32 -11.69 -26.50 17.68
N VAL A 33 -11.11 -26.42 16.48
CA VAL A 33 -11.51 -25.47 15.44
C VAL A 33 -12.74 -26.06 14.73
N GLN A 34 -13.93 -25.53 15.03
CA GLN A 34 -15.11 -25.75 14.20
C GLN A 34 -15.04 -24.77 13.03
N GLY A 35 -14.43 -25.21 11.93
CA GLY A 35 -14.31 -24.41 10.71
C GLY A 35 -15.65 -24.20 10.02
N GLN A 36 -16.18 -22.99 10.06
CA GLN A 36 -17.09 -22.52 9.01
C GLN A 36 -16.27 -22.30 7.74
N LYS A 37 -16.39 -23.25 6.80
CA LYS A 37 -15.95 -23.07 5.42
C LYS A 37 -16.86 -22.06 4.73
N CYS A 38 -16.43 -20.82 4.56
CA CYS A 38 -16.99 -19.93 3.54
C CYS A 38 -16.36 -20.31 2.19
N ALA A 39 -17.11 -21.05 1.37
CA ALA A 39 -16.80 -21.20 -0.04
C ALA A 39 -17.19 -19.89 -0.76
N LEU A 40 -16.20 -19.08 -1.16
CA LEU A 40 -16.45 -17.99 -2.10
C LEU A 40 -16.40 -18.58 -3.51
N ALA A 41 -17.59 -18.77 -4.09
CA ALA A 41 -17.75 -19.06 -5.50
C ALA A 41 -17.32 -17.82 -6.31
N TYR A 42 -16.25 -17.95 -7.07
CA TYR A 42 -15.83 -16.95 -8.06
C TYR A 42 -16.46 -17.34 -9.40
N GLU A 43 -17.58 -16.72 -9.75
CA GLU A 43 -18.20 -16.90 -11.06
C GLU A 43 -17.61 -15.86 -12.03
N CYS A 44 -16.70 -16.32 -12.89
CA CYS A 44 -16.12 -15.51 -13.96
C CYS A 44 -17.12 -15.51 -15.13
N ALA A 45 -17.81 -14.40 -15.36
CA ALA A 45 -18.67 -14.24 -16.53
C ALA A 45 -17.80 -14.15 -17.80
N ALA A 46 -17.87 -15.17 -18.64
CA ALA A 46 -17.46 -15.14 -20.04
C ALA A 46 -18.60 -15.71 -20.90
N PRO A 47 -18.77 -15.28 -22.17
CA PRO A 47 -20.03 -15.38 -22.89
C PRO A 47 -20.32 -16.77 -23.47
N ASP A 48 -21.61 -16.99 -23.74
CA ASP A 48 -22.30 -18.18 -24.24
C ASP A 48 -21.52 -19.12 -25.17
N SER A 49 -21.57 -20.45 -24.89
CA SER A 49 -21.97 -21.48 -25.87
C SER A 49 -22.01 -22.92 -25.33
N VAL A 50 -23.17 -23.55 -25.51
CA VAL A 50 -23.44 -24.97 -25.87
C VAL A 50 -23.28 -26.10 -24.82
N SER A 51 -24.46 -26.53 -24.33
CA SER A 51 -25.02 -27.87 -24.05
C SER A 51 -24.17 -29.07 -23.58
N GLY A 52 -24.66 -29.75 -22.54
CA GLY A 52 -24.40 -31.19 -22.32
C GLY A 52 -24.88 -31.70 -20.95
N LYS A 53 -25.84 -32.63 -20.94
CA LYS A 53 -26.51 -33.25 -19.77
C LYS A 53 -25.60 -34.19 -18.96
N ASP A 54 -25.93 -34.36 -17.67
CA ASP A 54 -26.30 -35.63 -16.98
C ASP A 54 -25.94 -35.59 -15.48
N SER A 55 -26.91 -35.53 -14.55
CA SER A 55 -27.64 -36.65 -13.92
C SER A 55 -26.95 -37.21 -12.64
N LEU A 56 -27.57 -36.94 -11.49
CA LEU A 56 -27.46 -37.49 -10.10
C LEU A 56 -27.34 -39.05 -10.03
N PRO A 57 -27.05 -39.76 -8.89
CA PRO A 57 -27.52 -39.44 -7.51
C PRO A 57 -26.70 -39.90 -6.26
N LEU A 58 -27.23 -39.44 -5.12
CA LEU A 58 -27.14 -39.83 -3.69
C LEU A 58 -26.67 -41.25 -3.30
N LEU A 59 -26.00 -41.36 -2.14
CA LEU A 59 -26.26 -42.38 -1.11
C LEU A 59 -25.70 -41.99 0.28
N ASN A 60 -26.50 -42.29 1.29
CA ASN A 60 -26.35 -41.98 2.72
C ASN A 60 -25.84 -43.22 3.48
N ALA A 61 -25.34 -42.98 4.72
CA ALA A 61 -25.27 -43.88 5.88
C ALA A 61 -23.89 -44.41 6.33
N GLY A 62 -23.68 -44.34 7.66
CA GLY A 62 -22.92 -45.36 8.41
C GLY A 62 -21.91 -44.83 9.42
N ASN A 63 -22.36 -44.58 10.65
CA ASN A 63 -21.51 -44.44 11.83
C ASN A 63 -20.76 -45.76 12.07
N GLY A 64 -19.43 -45.70 12.15
CA GLY A 64 -18.57 -46.85 12.42
C GLY A 64 -17.22 -46.40 12.95
N SER A 65 -17.05 -46.55 14.25
CA SER A 65 -15.82 -46.34 15.03
C SER A 65 -14.60 -46.96 14.35
N GLY A 66 -13.65 -46.11 13.94
CA GLY A 66 -12.35 -46.50 13.42
C GLY A 66 -11.29 -45.54 13.95
N ALA A 67 -10.29 -46.09 14.63
CA ALA A 67 -9.07 -45.38 14.99
C ALA A 67 -8.47 -44.70 13.76
N HIS A 68 -8.31 -43.39 13.79
CA HIS A 68 -7.63 -42.63 12.73
C HIS A 68 -6.37 -41.96 13.26
N PRO A 69 -5.26 -42.05 12.50
CA PRO A 69 -3.99 -41.43 12.82
C PRO A 69 -4.01 -39.92 12.53
N LEU A 70 -3.17 -39.18 13.26
CA LEU A 70 -2.84 -37.76 13.07
C LEU A 70 -2.71 -37.37 11.57
N PRO A 71 -3.31 -36.26 11.11
CA PRO A 71 -3.08 -35.77 9.76
C PRO A 71 -1.69 -35.14 9.68
N ARG A 72 -0.79 -35.86 9.02
CA ARG A 72 0.47 -35.32 8.51
C ARG A 72 0.17 -34.16 7.56
N LEU A 73 0.83 -33.04 7.85
CA LEU A 73 1.48 -32.12 6.92
C LEU A 73 1.28 -32.40 5.42
N ALA A 74 0.85 -31.34 4.74
CA ALA A 74 1.13 -31.00 3.34
C ALA A 74 0.95 -32.13 2.34
N ASN A 75 -0.09 -32.03 1.51
CA ASN A 75 -0.25 -32.83 0.30
C ASN A 75 1.10 -32.91 -0.46
N PRO A 76 1.80 -34.05 -0.46
CA PRO A 76 3.10 -34.16 -1.11
C PRO A 76 2.98 -34.02 -2.62
N LEU A 77 1.79 -34.20 -3.19
CA LEU A 77 1.50 -33.93 -4.60
C LEU A 77 1.61 -32.44 -4.96
N MET A 78 1.20 -31.51 -4.09
CA MET A 78 1.33 -30.07 -4.36
C MET A 78 2.79 -29.60 -4.25
N PHE A 79 3.55 -30.14 -3.29
CA PHE A 79 4.98 -29.86 -3.19
C PHE A 79 5.77 -30.51 -4.33
N VAL A 80 5.39 -31.71 -4.77
CA VAL A 80 5.99 -32.38 -5.93
C VAL A 80 5.63 -31.65 -7.22
N GLU A 81 4.40 -31.16 -7.41
CA GLU A 81 4.01 -30.37 -8.58
C GLU A 81 4.68 -28.99 -8.60
N VAL A 82 4.75 -28.28 -7.48
CA VAL A 82 5.45 -26.98 -7.39
C VAL A 82 6.97 -27.16 -7.53
N ALA A 83 7.56 -28.21 -6.95
CA ALA A 83 8.97 -28.53 -7.13
C ALA A 83 9.27 -29.01 -8.55
N GLN A 84 8.40 -29.82 -9.17
CA GLN A 84 8.53 -30.24 -10.57
C GLN A 84 8.37 -29.07 -11.52
N TRP A 85 7.46 -28.13 -11.26
CA TRP A 85 7.35 -26.88 -12.02
C TRP A 85 8.57 -25.99 -11.81
N THR A 86 9.11 -25.90 -10.60
CA THR A 86 10.31 -25.09 -10.31
C THR A 86 11.57 -25.69 -10.94
N ILE A 87 11.72 -27.03 -10.91
CA ILE A 87 12.82 -27.76 -11.54
C ILE A 87 12.67 -27.73 -13.07
N ALA A 88 11.48 -27.95 -13.62
CA ALA A 88 11.21 -27.83 -15.05
C ALA A 88 11.43 -26.38 -15.53
N LYS A 89 11.05 -25.38 -14.74
CA LYS A 89 11.28 -23.96 -15.04
C LYS A 89 12.75 -23.58 -14.93
N SER A 90 13.50 -24.11 -13.97
CA SER A 90 14.95 -23.91 -13.85
C SER A 90 15.73 -24.63 -14.95
N LEU A 91 15.28 -25.82 -15.37
CA LEU A 91 15.82 -26.56 -16.52
C LEU A 91 15.48 -25.85 -17.83
N VAL A 92 14.26 -25.35 -17.99
CA VAL A 92 13.87 -24.52 -19.15
C VAL A 92 14.68 -23.22 -19.16
N GLN A 93 14.85 -22.53 -18.03
CA GLN A 93 15.62 -21.29 -17.95
C GLN A 93 17.11 -21.52 -18.24
N SER A 94 17.71 -22.61 -17.75
CA SER A 94 19.11 -22.98 -18.04
C SER A 94 19.30 -23.46 -19.49
N CYS A 95 18.41 -24.32 -20.00
CA CYS A 95 18.45 -24.78 -21.38
C CYS A 95 18.16 -23.65 -22.37
N PHE A 96 17.24 -22.74 -22.09
CA PHE A 96 16.93 -21.61 -22.98
C PHE A 96 18.02 -20.55 -22.93
N LEU A 97 18.59 -20.19 -21.77
CA LEU A 97 19.75 -19.26 -21.75
C LEU A 97 20.94 -19.82 -22.51
N ASN A 98 21.26 -21.11 -22.33
CA ASN A 98 22.37 -21.75 -23.05
C ASN A 98 22.10 -21.91 -24.54
N THR A 99 20.87 -22.28 -24.93
CA THR A 99 20.46 -22.35 -26.34
C THR A 99 20.35 -20.97 -26.97
N PHE A 100 20.00 -19.93 -26.21
CA PHE A 100 19.82 -18.57 -26.69
C PHE A 100 21.15 -17.82 -26.85
N VAL A 101 22.09 -17.98 -25.91
CA VAL A 101 23.47 -17.53 -26.06
C VAL A 101 24.10 -18.22 -27.28
N SER A 102 23.90 -19.53 -27.46
CA SER A 102 24.40 -20.22 -28.66
C SER A 102 23.68 -19.80 -29.95
N TYR A 103 22.37 -19.55 -29.92
CA TYR A 103 21.56 -19.21 -31.11
C TYR A 103 21.74 -17.76 -31.58
N LEU A 104 21.91 -16.80 -30.66
CA LEU A 104 22.37 -15.46 -31.01
C LEU A 104 23.76 -15.52 -31.64
N GLN A 105 24.67 -16.28 -31.03
CA GLN A 105 26.07 -16.40 -31.42
C GLN A 105 26.28 -17.02 -32.81
N ASP A 106 25.39 -17.91 -33.27
CA ASP A 106 25.64 -18.68 -34.50
C ASP A 106 25.05 -18.11 -35.80
N ARG A 107 23.92 -17.39 -35.79
CA ARG A 107 23.27 -16.94 -37.04
C ARG A 107 23.30 -15.43 -37.28
N VAL A 108 22.96 -14.62 -36.27
CA VAL A 108 22.85 -13.16 -36.45
C VAL A 108 24.23 -12.51 -36.35
N TRP A 109 25.03 -12.91 -35.37
CA TRP A 109 26.44 -12.51 -35.29
C TRP A 109 27.26 -13.03 -36.48
N ALA A 110 26.92 -14.20 -37.01
CA ALA A 110 27.53 -14.71 -38.23
C ALA A 110 27.20 -13.87 -39.47
N ASN A 111 25.98 -13.35 -39.60
CA ASN A 111 25.62 -12.44 -40.70
C ASN A 111 26.31 -11.07 -40.56
N MET A 112 26.38 -10.54 -39.34
CA MET A 112 27.15 -9.32 -39.06
C MET A 112 28.65 -9.51 -39.36
N GLY A 113 29.22 -10.65 -38.96
CA GLY A 113 30.62 -11.00 -39.27
C GLY A 113 30.87 -11.17 -40.76
N LYS A 114 29.96 -11.82 -41.50
CA LYS A 114 30.02 -11.92 -42.97
C LYS A 114 29.96 -10.55 -43.64
N SER A 115 29.04 -9.68 -43.21
CA SER A 115 28.92 -8.33 -43.74
C SER A 115 30.19 -7.50 -43.49
N LEU A 116 30.77 -7.61 -42.29
CA LEU A 116 32.02 -6.94 -41.95
C LEU A 116 33.20 -7.46 -42.77
N ASN A 117 33.31 -8.79 -42.93
CA ASN A 117 34.33 -9.42 -43.75
C ASN A 117 34.22 -9.01 -45.23
N CYS A 118 33.01 -8.84 -45.77
CA CYS A 118 32.80 -8.33 -47.12
C CYS A 118 33.26 -6.86 -47.28
N ILE A 119 33.04 -6.02 -46.26
CA ILE A 119 33.53 -4.64 -46.24
C ILE A 119 35.06 -4.65 -46.24
N ILE A 120 35.68 -5.40 -45.32
CA ILE A 120 37.14 -5.51 -45.20
C ILE A 120 37.75 -5.97 -46.51
N ALA A 121 37.24 -7.06 -47.11
CA ALA A 121 37.75 -7.59 -48.36
C ALA A 121 37.58 -6.62 -49.55
N THR A 122 36.56 -5.77 -49.55
CA THR A 122 36.36 -4.74 -50.59
C THR A 122 37.30 -3.57 -50.39
N VAL A 123 37.53 -3.15 -49.14
CA VAL A 123 38.50 -2.11 -48.78
C VAL A 123 39.92 -2.55 -49.12
N ASP A 124 40.31 -3.79 -48.80
CA ASP A 124 41.64 -4.32 -49.11
C ASP A 124 41.91 -4.31 -50.63
N LYS A 125 40.93 -4.71 -51.44
CA LYS A 125 41.02 -4.65 -52.91
C LYS A 125 41.16 -3.23 -53.45
N LEU A 126 40.47 -2.26 -52.84
CA LEU A 126 40.57 -0.85 -53.22
C LEU A 126 41.96 -0.28 -52.88
N ILE A 127 42.53 -0.68 -51.75
CA ILE A 127 43.89 -0.30 -51.33
C ILE A 127 44.95 -0.89 -52.28
N GLU A 128 44.83 -2.18 -52.64
CA GLU A 128 45.74 -2.84 -53.61
C GLU A 128 45.68 -2.19 -55.01
N ARG A 129 44.49 -1.75 -55.43
CA ARG A 129 44.27 -1.09 -56.73
C ARG A 129 44.83 0.34 -56.79
N ASP A 130 44.87 1.07 -55.67
CA ASP A 130 45.52 2.39 -55.57
C ASP A 130 47.06 2.28 -55.48
N GLY A 131 47.57 1.15 -54.99
CA GLY A 131 49.01 0.82 -54.99
C GLY A 131 49.56 0.58 -56.41
N HIS A 132 48.83 -0.17 -57.24
CA HIS A 132 49.24 -0.43 -58.63
C HIS A 132 49.16 0.79 -59.56
N ASN A 133 48.29 1.77 -59.28
CA ASN A 133 48.18 3.01 -60.06
C ASN A 133 49.33 4.02 -59.79
N LYS A 134 50.15 3.82 -58.76
CA LYS A 134 51.27 4.72 -58.43
C LYS A 134 52.62 4.28 -59.01
N GLU A 135 52.75 3.06 -59.53
CA GLU A 135 54.03 2.54 -60.07
C GLU A 135 54.14 2.54 -61.61
N GLY A 136 53.12 3.03 -62.34
CA GLY A 136 53.08 3.02 -63.82
C GLY A 136 53.56 4.28 -64.56
N GLY A 137 54.10 5.29 -63.88
CA GLY A 137 54.47 6.58 -64.49
C GLY A 137 55.97 6.87 -64.51
N GLY A 138 56.76 6.15 -65.29
CA GLY A 138 58.21 6.42 -65.42
C GLY A 138 58.86 5.90 -66.71
N GLY A 139 59.21 6.84 -67.63
CA GLY A 139 60.11 6.67 -68.79
C GLY A 139 59.41 6.28 -70.11
N SER A 140 59.70 6.82 -71.30
CA SER A 140 60.79 7.68 -71.81
C SER A 140 60.47 8.23 -73.22
N SER A 141 60.95 9.45 -73.53
CA SER A 141 61.47 9.99 -74.82
C SER A 141 60.70 9.86 -76.16
N SER A 142 60.35 10.99 -76.80
CA SER A 142 60.95 11.55 -78.06
C SER A 142 60.00 12.46 -78.87
N GLN A 143 60.50 13.66 -79.23
CA GLN A 143 60.30 14.50 -80.45
C GLN A 143 58.97 15.22 -80.82
N ASP A 144 59.12 16.56 -80.92
CA ASP A 144 58.74 17.54 -81.97
C ASP A 144 57.28 17.75 -82.44
N GLY A 145 56.91 19.04 -82.50
CA GLY A 145 56.06 19.61 -83.57
C GLY A 145 54.78 20.33 -83.13
N ASP A 146 54.70 21.63 -83.38
CA ASP A 146 53.56 22.52 -83.17
C ASP A 146 52.31 22.19 -84.03
N MET A 147 51.17 22.65 -83.48
CA MET A 147 49.98 23.24 -84.15
C MET A 147 48.68 22.42 -84.36
N GLU A 148 47.63 22.97 -83.73
CA GLU A 148 46.22 23.09 -84.12
C GLU A 148 45.17 21.96 -83.89
N ALA A 149 44.28 22.27 -82.94
CA ALA A 149 42.82 22.20 -82.97
C ALA A 149 42.12 20.88 -83.37
N SER A 150 41.42 20.27 -82.41
CA SER A 150 39.95 20.11 -82.46
C SER A 150 39.42 19.44 -81.19
N LEU A 151 38.20 19.83 -80.83
CA LEU A 151 37.46 19.40 -79.65
C LEU A 151 37.21 17.88 -79.65
N GLU A 152 37.50 17.23 -78.53
CA GLU A 152 36.63 16.21 -77.96
C GLU A 152 36.88 16.16 -76.44
N ASP A 153 35.85 16.54 -75.69
CA ASP A 153 35.83 16.70 -74.24
C ASP A 153 35.93 15.31 -73.59
N SER A 154 37.16 14.78 -73.52
CA SER A 154 37.48 13.58 -72.77
C SER A 154 37.51 13.94 -71.28
N ILE A 155 36.33 13.91 -70.66
CA ILE A 155 36.18 13.92 -69.20
C ILE A 155 36.96 12.71 -68.68
N THR A 156 38.17 12.96 -68.20
CA THR A 156 38.91 12.05 -67.33
C THR A 156 38.11 11.90 -66.04
N SER A 157 37.28 10.84 -65.97
CA SER A 157 36.59 10.44 -64.75
C SER A 157 37.63 10.10 -63.69
N HIS A 158 37.85 11.02 -62.75
CA HIS A 158 38.69 10.77 -61.58
C HIS A 158 38.11 9.61 -60.74
N PRO A 159 38.93 8.80 -60.06
CA PRO A 159 38.51 7.55 -59.37
C PRO A 159 37.71 7.76 -58.07
N LYS A 160 37.17 8.97 -57.85
CA LYS A 160 36.58 9.35 -56.56
C LYS A 160 35.16 8.83 -56.33
N GLU A 161 34.42 8.49 -57.39
CA GLU A 161 33.03 8.02 -57.27
C GLU A 161 32.91 6.49 -57.17
N ASP A 162 33.90 5.74 -57.68
CA ASP A 162 33.83 4.27 -57.84
C ASP A 162 33.90 3.51 -56.50
N TRP A 163 34.74 3.97 -55.55
CA TRP A 163 34.87 3.31 -54.25
C TRP A 163 33.64 3.54 -53.35
N TYR A 164 33.01 4.71 -53.46
CA TYR A 164 31.84 5.05 -52.64
C TYR A 164 30.64 4.21 -53.06
N GLU A 165 30.40 4.06 -54.37
CA GLU A 165 29.32 3.21 -54.89
C GLU A 165 29.52 1.72 -54.56
N GLN A 166 30.76 1.24 -54.47
CA GLN A 166 31.07 -0.13 -54.06
C GLN A 166 30.91 -0.37 -52.56
N LEU A 167 31.25 0.62 -51.72
CA LEU A 167 31.24 0.47 -50.26
C LEU A 167 29.87 0.79 -49.63
N HIS A 168 29.13 1.73 -50.22
CA HIS A 168 27.82 2.18 -49.73
C HIS A 168 26.79 1.06 -49.51
N PRO A 169 26.53 0.14 -50.46
CA PRO A 169 25.58 -0.96 -50.25
C PRO A 169 26.04 -1.94 -49.16
N LEU A 170 27.35 -2.14 -48.99
CA LEU A 170 27.90 -2.98 -47.92
C LEU A 170 27.71 -2.33 -46.54
N ILE A 171 27.89 -1.02 -46.44
CA ILE A 171 27.64 -0.24 -45.21
C ILE A 171 26.15 -0.26 -44.84
N ILE A 172 25.25 -0.13 -45.83
CA ILE A 172 23.80 -0.27 -45.60
C ILE A 172 23.47 -1.67 -45.08
N THR A 173 24.00 -2.72 -45.71
CA THR A 173 23.80 -4.11 -45.30
C THR A 173 24.29 -4.34 -43.87
N LEU A 174 25.44 -3.77 -43.49
CA LEU A 174 25.96 -3.84 -42.13
C LEU A 174 25.03 -3.14 -41.13
N LYS A 175 24.52 -1.96 -41.49
CA LYS A 175 23.56 -1.20 -40.66
C LYS A 175 22.27 -1.97 -40.43
N GLU A 176 21.74 -2.65 -41.46
CA GLU A 176 20.57 -3.52 -41.34
C GLU A 176 20.85 -4.73 -40.46
N CYS A 177 22.00 -5.40 -40.65
CA CYS A 177 22.45 -6.50 -39.81
C CYS A 177 22.58 -6.08 -38.33
N MET A 178 23.13 -4.89 -38.05
CA MET A 178 23.19 -4.33 -36.70
C MET A 178 21.80 -4.02 -36.14
N GLY A 179 20.89 -3.52 -36.97
CA GLY A 179 19.50 -3.28 -36.60
C GLY A 179 18.80 -4.54 -36.13
N GLU A 180 19.01 -5.68 -36.80
CA GLU A 180 18.47 -6.97 -36.39
C GLU A 180 19.04 -7.46 -35.04
N VAL A 181 20.35 -7.32 -34.82
CA VAL A 181 20.99 -7.66 -33.54
C VAL A 181 20.38 -6.83 -32.41
N VAL A 182 20.25 -5.52 -32.59
CA VAL A 182 19.69 -4.62 -31.58
C VAL A 182 18.22 -4.93 -31.30
N SER A 183 17.42 -5.20 -32.34
CA SER A 183 16.01 -5.57 -32.19
C SER A 183 15.85 -6.85 -31.37
N ARG A 184 16.63 -7.89 -31.69
CA ARG A 184 16.59 -9.16 -30.94
C ARG A 184 17.11 -9.01 -29.52
N ALA A 185 18.16 -8.21 -29.30
CA ALA A 185 18.64 -7.91 -27.94
C ALA A 185 17.55 -7.23 -27.10
N LYS A 186 16.82 -6.26 -27.66
CA LYS A 186 15.69 -5.59 -26.98
C LYS A 186 14.56 -6.56 -26.63
N GLN A 187 14.13 -7.40 -27.58
CA GLN A 187 13.08 -8.39 -27.35
C GLN A 187 13.47 -9.37 -26.24
N SER A 188 14.74 -9.76 -26.20
CA SER A 188 15.26 -10.74 -25.25
C SER A 188 15.42 -10.16 -23.86
N LEU A 189 15.89 -8.91 -23.76
CA LEU A 189 15.89 -8.17 -22.50
C LEU A 189 14.46 -8.01 -21.97
N THR A 190 13.50 -7.68 -22.84
CA THR A 190 12.08 -7.57 -22.47
C THR A 190 11.54 -8.91 -21.94
N PHE A 191 11.90 -10.03 -22.59
CA PHE A 191 11.53 -11.37 -22.13
C PHE A 191 12.14 -11.71 -20.76
N VAL A 192 13.43 -11.41 -20.54
CA VAL A 192 14.09 -11.64 -19.24
C VAL A 192 13.43 -10.81 -18.14
N LEU A 193 13.13 -9.53 -18.40
CA LEU A 193 12.42 -8.66 -17.47
C LEU A 193 11.00 -9.18 -17.18
N LEU A 194 10.27 -9.65 -18.19
CA LEU A 194 8.96 -10.29 -18.02
C LEU A 194 9.05 -11.58 -17.19
N GLN A 195 10.11 -12.36 -17.34
CA GLN A 195 10.30 -13.59 -16.58
C GLN A 195 10.65 -13.32 -15.12
N GLU A 196 11.45 -12.29 -14.84
CA GLU A 196 11.75 -11.80 -13.50
C GLU A 196 10.49 -11.26 -12.80
N LEU A 197 9.67 -10.49 -13.53
CA LEU A 197 8.35 -10.06 -13.07
C LEU A 197 7.43 -11.26 -12.79
N ALA A 198 7.39 -12.25 -13.67
CA ALA A 198 6.56 -13.44 -13.49
C ALA A 198 7.01 -14.31 -12.30
N TYR A 199 8.29 -14.27 -11.92
CA TYR A 199 8.81 -14.95 -10.73
C TYR A 199 8.37 -14.26 -9.43
N SER A 200 8.42 -12.92 -9.40
CA SER A 200 8.02 -12.11 -8.24
C SER A 200 6.50 -11.92 -8.11
N LEU A 201 5.75 -12.14 -9.19
CA LEU A 201 4.31 -11.88 -9.25
C LEU A 201 3.49 -12.59 -8.14
N PRO A 202 3.68 -13.89 -7.82
CA PRO A 202 2.91 -14.53 -6.76
C PRO A 202 3.12 -13.88 -5.39
N GLN A 203 4.36 -13.50 -5.06
CA GLN A 203 4.68 -12.80 -3.82
C GLN A 203 4.09 -11.39 -3.80
N CYS A 204 4.20 -10.65 -4.90
CA CYS A 204 3.60 -9.33 -5.05
C CYS A 204 2.06 -9.39 -4.89
N LEU A 205 1.41 -10.40 -5.46
CA LEU A 205 -0.04 -10.63 -5.31
C LEU A 205 -0.42 -10.93 -3.87
N MET A 206 0.34 -11.78 -3.17
CA MET A 206 0.08 -12.08 -1.75
C MET A 206 0.27 -10.86 -0.85
N LEU A 207 1.33 -10.07 -1.07
CA LEU A 207 1.56 -8.82 -0.34
C LEU A 207 0.46 -7.79 -0.63
N THR A 208 0.01 -7.72 -1.89
CA THR A 208 -1.09 -6.84 -2.29
C THR A 208 -2.38 -7.24 -1.58
N LEU A 209 -2.71 -8.54 -1.54
CA LEU A 209 -3.88 -9.04 -0.82
C LEU A 209 -3.79 -8.75 0.68
N ARG A 210 -2.62 -8.97 1.29
CA ARG A 210 -2.40 -8.66 2.71
C ARG A 210 -2.60 -7.18 2.99
N ARG A 211 -2.05 -6.29 2.14
CA ARG A 211 -2.25 -4.84 2.23
C ARG A 211 -3.72 -4.44 2.07
N ASP A 212 -4.45 -5.03 1.12
CA ASP A 212 -5.88 -4.78 0.94
C ASP A 212 -6.71 -5.20 2.17
N ILE A 213 -6.38 -6.34 2.79
CA ILE A 213 -7.05 -6.82 4.01
C ILE A 213 -6.82 -5.83 5.15
N VAL A 214 -5.57 -5.45 5.41
CA VAL A 214 -5.24 -4.54 6.51
C VAL A 214 -5.86 -3.15 6.28
N PHE A 215 -5.79 -2.64 5.05
CA PHE A 215 -6.45 -1.40 4.66
C PHE A 215 -7.96 -1.47 4.91
N SER A 216 -8.64 -2.56 4.54
CA SER A 216 -10.08 -2.70 4.75
C SER A 216 -10.46 -2.67 6.24
N GLN A 217 -9.63 -3.26 7.11
CA GLN A 217 -9.84 -3.23 8.56
C GLN A 217 -9.65 -1.82 9.12
N ALA A 218 -8.59 -1.12 8.70
CA ALA A 218 -8.31 0.24 9.10
C ALA A 218 -9.40 1.22 8.61
N LEU A 219 -9.87 1.03 7.37
CA LEU A 219 -10.92 1.83 6.75
C LEU A 219 -12.25 1.64 7.48
N ALA A 220 -12.63 0.41 7.83
CA ALA A 220 -13.86 0.17 8.58
C ALA A 220 -13.86 0.93 9.92
N GLY A 221 -12.75 0.88 10.65
CA GLY A 221 -12.57 1.66 11.87
C GLY A 221 -12.70 3.17 11.61
N LEU A 222 -11.99 3.68 10.60
CA LEU A 222 -12.03 5.08 10.21
C LEU A 222 -13.44 5.56 9.87
N VAL A 223 -14.20 4.80 9.08
CA VAL A 223 -15.58 5.16 8.70
C VAL A 223 -16.47 5.25 9.92
N CYS A 224 -16.40 4.28 10.83
CA CYS A 224 -17.14 4.34 12.09
C CYS A 224 -16.76 5.57 12.92
N GLY A 225 -15.46 5.82 13.11
CA GLY A 225 -14.99 6.99 13.86
C GLY A 225 -15.40 8.31 13.22
N PHE A 226 -15.37 8.39 11.89
CA PHE A 226 -15.80 9.57 11.14
C PHE A 226 -17.29 9.84 11.35
N ILE A 227 -18.14 8.81 11.23
CA ILE A 227 -19.58 8.93 11.43
C ILE A 227 -19.89 9.40 12.85
N ILE A 228 -19.27 8.79 13.87
CA ILE A 228 -19.45 9.20 15.27
C ILE A 228 -18.99 10.65 15.48
N LYS A 229 -17.80 11.01 14.99
CA LYS A 229 -17.25 12.36 15.15
C LYS A 229 -18.10 13.41 14.44
N LEU A 230 -18.58 13.10 13.23
CA LEU A 230 -19.51 13.95 12.49
C LEU A 230 -20.76 14.17 13.33
N HIS A 231 -21.48 13.10 13.71
CA HIS A 231 -22.74 13.22 14.45
C HIS A 231 -22.61 13.99 15.77
N THR A 232 -21.52 13.79 16.50
CA THR A 232 -21.27 14.47 17.78
C THR A 232 -20.86 15.94 17.63
N SER A 233 -20.34 16.34 16.47
CA SER A 233 -19.74 17.67 16.25
C SER A 233 -20.48 18.53 15.20
N LEU A 234 -21.63 18.08 14.68
CA LEU A 234 -22.43 18.81 13.69
C LEU A 234 -22.88 20.21 14.15
N HIS A 235 -22.99 20.43 15.46
CA HIS A 235 -23.42 21.71 16.02
C HIS A 235 -22.27 22.70 16.21
N ASP A 236 -21.01 22.26 16.07
CA ASP A 236 -19.85 23.12 16.20
C ASP A 236 -19.47 23.73 14.84
N PRO A 237 -19.69 25.05 14.63
CA PRO A 237 -19.37 25.70 13.37
C PRO A 237 -17.87 25.70 13.08
N TYR A 238 -17.00 25.72 14.11
CA TYR A 238 -15.55 25.70 13.93
C TYR A 238 -15.07 24.33 13.48
N PHE A 239 -15.65 23.24 14.02
CA PHE A 239 -15.41 21.89 13.52
C PHE A 239 -15.82 21.75 12.05
N LEU A 240 -17.03 22.19 11.67
CA LEU A 240 -17.48 22.11 10.28
C LEU A 240 -16.61 22.94 9.35
N GLN A 241 -16.11 24.09 9.82
CA GLN A 241 -15.17 24.92 9.09
C GLN A 241 -13.82 24.22 8.89
N GLN A 242 -13.26 23.65 9.96
CA GLN A 242 -12.02 22.88 9.91
C GLN A 242 -12.17 21.69 8.96
N LEU A 243 -13.28 20.96 9.05
CA LEU A 243 -13.53 19.74 8.28
C LEU A 243 -13.45 19.96 6.77
N HIS A 244 -14.02 21.05 6.24
CA HIS A 244 -13.97 21.32 4.79
C HIS A 244 -12.78 22.17 4.35
N THR A 245 -12.12 22.91 5.25
CA THR A 245 -10.98 23.77 4.87
C THR A 245 -9.63 23.06 5.03
N VAL A 246 -9.49 22.34 6.14
CA VAL A 246 -8.26 21.66 6.56
C VAL A 246 -8.39 20.15 6.35
N GLY A 247 -9.51 19.56 6.75
CA GLY A 247 -9.67 18.11 6.89
C GLY A 247 -9.58 17.67 8.34
N LEU A 248 -9.48 16.36 8.56
CA LEU A 248 -9.58 15.75 9.89
C LEU A 248 -8.33 14.93 10.24
N ILE A 249 -7.66 15.27 11.35
CA ILE A 249 -6.59 14.43 11.91
C ILE A 249 -7.18 13.20 12.58
N VAL A 250 -6.55 12.04 12.34
CA VAL A 250 -6.96 10.77 12.92
C VAL A 250 -5.73 10.13 13.55
N GLN A 251 -5.73 10.00 14.88
CA GLN A 251 -4.61 9.46 15.62
C GLN A 251 -4.87 8.00 16.02
N TYR A 252 -3.99 7.13 15.58
CA TYR A 252 -3.96 5.73 15.98
C TYR A 252 -2.89 5.55 17.05
N GLU A 253 -3.31 5.02 18.19
CA GLU A 253 -2.46 4.64 19.31
C GLU A 253 -2.19 3.14 19.21
N GLY A 254 -0.94 2.79 18.90
CA GLY A 254 -0.48 1.40 18.83
C GLY A 254 0.13 0.95 20.15
N LEU A 255 -0.32 -0.21 20.65
CA LEU A 255 0.18 -0.84 21.88
C LEU A 255 0.99 -2.11 21.60
N LEU A 256 1.36 -2.34 20.33
CA LEU A 256 2.04 -3.55 19.85
C LEU A 256 3.52 -3.53 20.22
N SER A 257 4.05 -4.68 20.63
CA SER A 257 5.48 -4.82 20.87
C SER A 257 6.27 -5.03 19.58
N THR A 258 7.51 -4.55 19.54
CA THR A 258 8.45 -4.79 18.43
C THR A 258 9.16 -6.14 18.56
N TYR A 259 8.46 -7.18 19.03
CA TYR A 259 9.03 -8.49 19.29
C TYR A 259 8.08 -9.61 18.87
N SER A 260 8.65 -10.73 18.43
CA SER A 260 7.90 -11.92 17.97
C SER A 260 6.85 -11.55 16.91
N ASP A 261 5.61 -12.03 17.05
CA ASP A 261 4.58 -11.90 16.01
C ASP A 261 4.00 -10.48 15.92
N GLU A 262 4.11 -9.68 16.99
CA GLU A 262 3.54 -8.33 17.02
C GLU A 262 4.32 -7.34 16.14
N ILE A 263 5.59 -7.64 15.80
CA ILE A 263 6.37 -6.79 14.88
C ILE A 263 5.76 -6.78 13.47
N GLY A 264 5.40 -7.94 12.93
CA GLY A 264 4.78 -8.04 11.61
C GLY A 264 3.35 -7.48 11.59
N MET A 265 2.66 -7.49 12.73
CA MET A 265 1.38 -6.79 12.88
C MET A 265 1.58 -5.27 12.85
N LEU A 266 2.65 -4.75 13.46
CA LEU A 266 2.98 -3.33 13.45
C LEU A 266 3.37 -2.84 12.05
N GLU A 267 4.16 -3.63 11.30
CA GLU A 267 4.52 -3.33 9.91
C GLU A 267 3.28 -3.21 9.02
N ASP A 268 2.38 -4.20 9.10
CA ASP A 268 1.10 -4.18 8.38
C ASP A 268 0.26 -2.95 8.76
N MET A 269 0.10 -2.71 10.06
CA MET A 269 -0.70 -1.62 10.60
C MET A 269 -0.16 -0.26 10.15
N ALA A 270 1.15 -0.06 10.16
CA ALA A 270 1.78 1.18 9.70
C ALA A 270 1.45 1.48 8.23
N VAL A 271 1.55 0.48 7.35
CA VAL A 271 1.22 0.63 5.92
C VAL A 271 -0.28 0.85 5.73
N GLY A 272 -1.12 0.05 6.38
CA GLY A 272 -2.57 0.14 6.26
C GLY A 272 -3.14 1.48 6.73
N ILE A 273 -2.60 2.03 7.82
CA ILE A 273 -2.98 3.35 8.33
C ILE A 273 -2.49 4.46 7.41
N SER A 274 -1.25 4.38 6.91
CA SER A 274 -0.70 5.37 5.98
C SER A 274 -1.56 5.47 4.71
N ASP A 275 -2.06 4.33 4.20
CA ASP A 275 -2.95 4.29 3.03
C ASP A 275 -4.30 4.98 3.24
N LEU A 276 -4.75 5.20 4.48
CA LEU A 276 -5.99 5.94 4.74
C LEU A 276 -5.92 7.40 4.25
N ARG A 277 -4.73 7.95 3.99
CA ARG A 277 -4.56 9.26 3.32
C ARG A 277 -5.22 9.33 1.94
N LYS A 278 -5.41 8.17 1.31
CA LYS A 278 -6.04 8.03 -0.01
C LYS A 278 -7.56 8.04 0.07
N VAL A 279 -8.12 8.13 1.27
CA VAL A 279 -9.56 8.15 1.54
C VAL A 279 -10.02 9.59 1.71
N ALA A 280 -11.12 9.93 1.06
CA ALA A 280 -11.87 11.15 1.32
C ALA A 280 -13.33 10.82 1.63
N PHE A 281 -13.97 11.67 2.42
CA PHE A 281 -15.39 11.56 2.73
C PHE A 281 -16.20 12.55 1.89
N LYS A 282 -17.41 12.15 1.52
CA LYS A 282 -18.40 13.02 0.89
C LYS A 282 -19.69 12.89 1.67
N ILE A 283 -20.30 14.02 2.04
CA ILE A 283 -21.58 14.02 2.75
C ILE A 283 -22.70 14.24 1.74
N THR A 284 -23.75 13.44 1.83
CA THR A 284 -24.93 13.50 0.96
C THR A 284 -26.22 13.40 1.76
N GLU A 285 -27.33 13.81 1.15
CA GLU A 285 -28.66 13.68 1.75
C GLU A 285 -29.15 12.23 1.66
N ALA A 286 -29.62 11.69 2.79
CA ALA A 286 -30.22 10.37 2.88
C ALA A 286 -31.58 10.34 2.18
N LYS A 287 -31.84 9.30 1.39
CA LYS A 287 -33.13 9.07 0.72
C LYS A 287 -34.06 8.22 1.58
N SER A 288 -33.50 7.41 2.48
CA SER A 288 -34.21 6.57 3.43
C SER A 288 -33.51 6.55 4.80
N SER A 289 -34.15 6.00 5.82
CA SER A 289 -33.59 5.94 7.18
C SER A 289 -32.48 4.90 7.38
N ASP A 290 -32.40 3.88 6.53
CA ASP A 290 -31.44 2.76 6.63
C ASP A 290 -30.25 2.89 5.67
N ASP A 291 -29.87 4.12 5.36
CA ASP A 291 -28.85 4.43 4.37
C ASP A 291 -27.42 4.20 4.92
N LEU A 292 -26.82 3.07 4.55
CA LEU A 292 -25.42 2.74 4.90
C LEU A 292 -24.40 3.57 4.10
N PRO A 293 -23.18 3.78 4.63
CA PRO A 293 -22.11 4.45 3.89
C PRO A 293 -21.72 3.66 2.64
N VAL A 294 -21.43 4.37 1.55
CA VAL A 294 -21.08 3.76 0.25
C VAL A 294 -19.63 4.04 -0.10
N LEU A 295 -18.85 2.99 -0.35
CA LEU A 295 -17.46 3.10 -0.78
C LEU A 295 -17.36 3.08 -2.31
N THR A 296 -16.66 4.05 -2.88
CA THR A 296 -16.35 4.12 -4.32
C THR A 296 -14.87 4.43 -4.54
N GLY A 297 -14.36 4.20 -5.76
CA GLY A 297 -12.99 4.57 -6.14
C GLY A 297 -12.07 3.39 -6.42
N ARG A 298 -10.76 3.63 -6.30
CA ARG A 298 -9.67 2.67 -6.56
C ARG A 298 -8.59 2.81 -5.48
N ARG A 299 -7.60 1.92 -5.46
CA ARG A 299 -6.51 1.91 -4.46
C ARG A 299 -5.83 3.27 -4.21
N GLU A 300 -5.68 4.08 -5.24
CA GLU A 300 -5.03 5.39 -5.13
C GLU A 300 -5.98 6.51 -4.66
N HIS A 301 -7.29 6.30 -4.74
CA HIS A 301 -8.28 7.29 -4.36
C HIS A 301 -9.63 6.64 -4.07
N TYR A 302 -10.00 6.64 -2.78
CA TYR A 302 -11.28 6.15 -2.30
C TYR A 302 -12.16 7.31 -1.85
N VAL A 303 -13.46 7.22 -2.13
CA VAL A 303 -14.47 8.16 -1.64
C VAL A 303 -15.51 7.37 -0.87
N VAL A 304 -15.67 7.71 0.42
CA VAL A 304 -16.73 7.19 1.28
C VAL A 304 -17.85 8.21 1.33
N GLU A 305 -19.01 7.83 0.83
CA GLU A 305 -20.22 8.62 0.89
C GLU A 305 -20.96 8.33 2.20
N VAL A 306 -21.10 9.35 3.04
CA VAL A 306 -21.86 9.30 4.31
C VAL A 306 -23.14 10.09 4.13
N LYS A 307 -24.26 9.45 4.44
CA LYS A 307 -25.59 10.02 4.22
C LYS A 307 -26.14 10.56 5.53
N LEU A 308 -26.71 11.76 5.48
CA LEU A 308 -27.35 12.42 6.64
C LEU A 308 -28.82 12.71 6.35
N PRO A 309 -29.70 12.68 7.37
CA PRO A 309 -31.09 13.09 7.21
C PRO A 309 -31.22 14.53 6.67
N ALA A 310 -32.23 14.79 5.86
CA ALA A 310 -32.47 16.09 5.21
C ALA A 310 -32.37 17.28 6.17
N THR A 311 -33.00 17.18 7.34
CA THR A 311 -33.01 18.24 8.37
C THR A 311 -31.60 18.61 8.86
N VAL A 312 -30.71 17.62 8.96
CA VAL A 312 -29.31 17.83 9.37
C VAL A 312 -28.51 18.32 8.18
N PHE A 313 -28.72 17.73 7.01
CA PHE A 313 -27.98 18.06 5.79
C PHE A 313 -28.18 19.54 5.39
N GLU A 314 -29.39 20.09 5.52
CA GLU A 314 -29.68 21.50 5.23
C GLU A 314 -28.84 22.48 6.06
N SER A 315 -28.54 22.11 7.31
CA SER A 315 -27.77 22.94 8.26
C SER A 315 -26.27 23.01 7.95
N LEU A 316 -25.77 22.16 7.06
CA LEU A 316 -24.35 22.12 6.71
C LEU A 316 -23.89 23.34 5.88
N PRO A 317 -22.59 23.67 5.93
CA PRO A 317 -21.98 24.65 5.04
C PRO A 317 -22.20 24.31 3.57
N LEU A 318 -22.32 25.34 2.72
CA LEU A 318 -22.60 25.17 1.30
C LEU A 318 -21.57 24.28 0.60
N GLN A 319 -20.29 24.43 0.96
CA GLN A 319 -19.19 23.66 0.37
C GLN A 319 -19.36 22.15 0.58
N ILE A 320 -19.80 21.74 1.77
CA ILE A 320 -20.07 20.34 2.10
C ILE A 320 -21.30 19.86 1.33
N LYS A 321 -22.35 20.68 1.26
CA LYS A 321 -23.59 20.35 0.52
C LYS A 321 -23.37 20.20 -0.99
N GLU A 322 -22.45 20.97 -1.55
CA GLU A 322 -22.04 20.87 -2.96
C GLU A 322 -21.17 19.63 -3.25
N GLY A 323 -20.85 18.86 -2.20
CA GLY A 323 -20.14 17.59 -2.33
C GLY A 323 -18.62 17.72 -2.32
N GLN A 324 -18.08 18.76 -1.68
CA GLN A 324 -16.64 18.87 -1.44
C GLN A 324 -16.12 17.63 -0.71
N LEU A 325 -14.97 17.14 -1.17
CA LEU A 325 -14.28 16.01 -0.54
C LEU A 325 -13.60 16.46 0.75
N LEU A 326 -13.82 15.68 1.81
CA LEU A 326 -13.32 15.92 3.15
C LEU A 326 -12.16 14.96 3.41
N HIS A 327 -10.94 15.51 3.52
CA HIS A 327 -9.73 14.72 3.64
C HIS A 327 -9.44 14.30 5.08
N VAL A 328 -8.76 13.16 5.23
CA VAL A 328 -8.27 12.67 6.53
C VAL A 328 -6.75 12.59 6.56
N TYR A 329 -6.19 12.85 7.73
CA TYR A 329 -4.76 12.85 8.00
C TYR A 329 -4.47 11.82 9.10
N PRO A 330 -4.27 10.55 8.73
CA PRO A 330 -3.93 9.50 9.68
C PRO A 330 -2.49 9.67 10.18
N VAL A 331 -2.31 9.50 11.49
CA VAL A 331 -1.01 9.41 12.16
C VAL A 331 -1.02 8.24 13.15
N LEU A 332 0.08 7.49 13.19
CA LEU A 332 0.29 6.34 14.07
C LEU A 332 1.41 6.62 15.07
N PHE A 333 1.11 6.52 16.36
CA PHE A 333 2.12 6.49 17.41
C PHE A 333 2.04 5.15 18.15
N ASN A 334 3.14 4.39 18.15
CA ASN A 334 3.23 3.10 18.79
C ASN A 334 4.18 3.12 20.00
N VAL A 335 3.73 2.54 21.11
CA VAL A 335 4.58 2.18 22.25
C VAL A 335 4.13 0.81 22.75
N GLY A 336 4.99 -0.20 22.62
CA GLY A 336 4.66 -1.55 23.12
C GLY A 336 4.43 -1.59 24.64
N ILE A 337 3.29 -2.09 25.10
CA ILE A 337 2.97 -2.22 26.53
C ILE A 337 2.73 -3.69 26.90
N ASN A 338 3.78 -4.50 26.95
CA ASN A 338 3.74 -5.88 27.45
C ASN A 338 5.15 -6.35 27.90
N GLU A 339 5.30 -7.59 28.37
CA GLU A 339 6.62 -8.14 28.72
C GLU A 339 7.53 -8.31 27.49
N GLN A 340 6.95 -8.65 26.34
CA GLN A 340 7.69 -8.81 25.08
C GLN A 340 8.37 -7.51 24.63
N GLN A 341 7.76 -6.35 24.86
CA GLN A 341 8.39 -5.06 24.64
C GLN A 341 9.58 -4.85 25.59
N THR A 342 9.48 -5.29 26.84
CA THR A 342 10.63 -5.22 27.76
C THR A 342 11.80 -6.06 27.26
N LEU A 343 11.53 -7.19 26.59
CA LEU A 343 12.56 -8.00 25.92
C LEU A 343 13.12 -7.28 24.69
N ALA A 344 12.26 -6.67 23.87
CA ALA A 344 12.69 -5.87 22.71
C ALA A 344 13.64 -4.74 23.12
N GLU A 345 13.28 -3.95 24.14
CA GLU A 345 14.10 -2.83 24.62
C GLU A 345 15.42 -3.25 25.26
N ARG A 346 15.53 -4.49 25.76
CA ARG A 346 16.74 -5.00 26.40
C ARG A 346 17.66 -5.75 25.44
N PHE A 347 17.08 -6.50 24.51
CA PHE A 347 17.81 -7.50 23.72
C PHE A 347 17.40 -7.52 22.24
N GLY A 348 16.32 -6.85 21.87
CA GLY A 348 15.81 -6.80 20.50
C GLY A 348 16.06 -5.47 19.81
N ASP A 349 15.32 -5.26 18.73
CA ASP A 349 15.34 -4.02 17.97
C ASP A 349 14.02 -3.25 18.17
N VAL A 350 14.14 -1.94 18.38
CA VAL A 350 13.02 -1.00 18.52
C VAL A 350 13.01 0.05 17.41
N SER A 351 13.94 -0.04 16.45
CA SER A 351 14.13 0.92 15.35
C SER A 351 12.86 1.12 14.52
N LEU A 352 12.08 0.07 14.29
CA LEU A 352 10.80 0.16 13.58
C LEU A 352 9.83 1.11 14.29
N GLN A 353 9.67 0.97 15.62
CA GLN A 353 8.80 1.84 16.40
C GLN A 353 9.33 3.28 16.41
N GLU A 354 10.65 3.47 16.57
CA GLU A 354 11.28 4.79 16.54
C GLU A 354 11.05 5.49 15.18
N SER A 355 11.25 4.77 14.08
CA SER A 355 11.02 5.27 12.72
C SER A 355 9.56 5.63 12.49
N ILE A 356 8.62 4.76 12.88
CA ILE A 356 7.17 5.03 12.75
C ILE A 356 6.80 6.29 13.52
N ASN A 357 7.21 6.40 14.78
CA ASN A 357 6.87 7.55 15.62
C ASN A 357 7.48 8.85 15.09
N GLN A 358 8.72 8.81 14.59
CA GLN A 358 9.39 9.97 14.02
C GLN A 358 8.71 10.44 12.72
N GLU A 359 8.44 9.53 11.78
CA GLU A 359 7.74 9.85 10.54
C GLU A 359 6.35 10.43 10.84
N ASN A 360 5.59 9.81 11.74
CA ASN A 360 4.24 10.27 12.06
C ASN A 360 4.21 11.59 12.85
N PHE A 361 5.30 11.93 13.56
CA PHE A 361 5.45 13.26 14.14
C PHE A 361 5.56 14.34 13.06
N GLU A 362 6.36 14.12 12.01
CA GLU A 362 6.50 15.05 10.89
C GLU A 362 5.16 15.28 10.19
N LEU A 363 4.38 14.22 10.02
CA LEU A 363 3.03 14.27 9.45
C LEU A 363 2.04 15.04 10.32
N LEU A 364 2.12 14.88 11.65
CA LEU A 364 1.32 15.65 12.59
C LEU A 364 1.69 17.14 12.55
N GLN A 365 2.99 17.44 12.43
CA GLN A 365 3.50 18.81 12.32
C GLN A 365 3.07 19.48 11.01
N GLU A 366 3.06 18.74 9.90
CA GLU A 366 2.53 19.19 8.61
C GLU A 366 1.04 19.56 8.74
N TYR A 367 0.22 18.66 9.30
CA TYR A 367 -1.20 18.93 9.53
C TYR A 367 -1.41 20.17 10.42
N PHE A 368 -0.65 20.28 11.52
CA PHE A 368 -0.72 21.45 12.39
C PHE A 368 -0.39 22.75 11.64
N SER A 369 0.59 22.73 10.73
CA SER A 369 0.95 23.89 9.92
C SER A 369 -0.20 24.28 8.98
N ILE A 370 -0.81 23.31 8.30
CA ILE A 370 -1.98 23.54 7.43
C ILE A 370 -3.16 24.10 8.25
N PHE A 371 -3.40 23.56 9.43
CA PHE A 371 -4.45 24.03 10.34
C PHE A 371 -4.26 25.51 10.73
N MET A 372 -3.03 25.88 11.11
CA MET A 372 -2.69 27.25 11.49
C MET A 372 -2.78 28.22 10.30
N GLU A 373 -2.49 27.75 9.08
CA GLU A 373 -2.55 28.57 7.86
C GLU A 373 -3.99 28.80 7.38
N LYS A 374 -4.84 27.77 7.42
CA LYS A 374 -6.14 27.79 6.76
C LYS A 374 -7.32 28.17 7.65
N MET A 375 -7.21 28.03 8.96
CA MET A 375 -8.28 28.42 9.88
C MET A 375 -8.36 29.96 10.03
N PRO A 376 -9.54 30.53 10.34
CA PRO A 376 -9.69 31.97 10.51
C PRO A 376 -8.77 32.54 11.60
N PRO A 377 -8.22 33.76 11.40
CA PRO A 377 -7.27 34.36 12.34
C PRO A 377 -7.89 34.62 13.72
N ASP A 378 -9.18 34.97 13.79
CA ASP A 378 -9.90 35.16 15.05
C ASP A 378 -9.97 33.85 15.85
N TYR A 379 -10.28 32.74 15.16
CA TYR A 379 -10.30 31.41 15.78
C TYR A 379 -8.89 30.99 16.25
N ILE A 380 -7.88 31.20 15.41
CA ILE A 380 -6.49 30.86 15.75
C ILE A 380 -6.00 31.63 16.98
N SER A 381 -6.34 32.91 17.10
CA SER A 381 -5.94 33.74 18.25
C SER A 381 -6.50 33.17 19.55
N HIS A 382 -7.81 32.90 19.59
CA HIS A 382 -8.45 32.26 20.75
C HIS A 382 -7.95 30.84 21.01
N PHE A 383 -7.68 30.08 19.95
CA PHE A 383 -7.14 28.73 20.05
C PHE A 383 -5.78 28.72 20.75
N GLN A 384 -4.89 29.65 20.39
CA GLN A 384 -3.55 29.77 20.99
C GLN A 384 -3.58 30.26 22.44
N GLU A 385 -4.54 31.12 22.81
CA GLU A 385 -4.72 31.56 24.20
C GLU A 385 -5.09 30.41 25.14
N GLN A 386 -5.90 29.47 24.66
CA GLN A 386 -6.40 28.34 25.44
C GLN A 386 -5.49 27.10 25.36
N ASN A 387 -4.62 27.02 24.36
CA ASN A 387 -3.86 25.81 24.05
C ASN A 387 -2.39 26.12 23.73
N ASP A 388 -1.48 25.58 24.54
CA ASP A 388 -0.04 25.55 24.21
C ASP A 388 0.28 24.36 23.29
N LEU A 389 -0.32 24.32 22.10
CA LEU A 389 -0.14 23.19 21.18
C LEU A 389 1.30 23.09 20.65
N LYS A 390 1.98 24.25 20.51
CA LYS A 390 3.38 24.29 20.11
C LYS A 390 4.28 23.66 21.17
N GLY A 391 4.10 24.01 22.44
CA GLY A 391 4.83 23.37 23.54
C GLY A 391 4.52 21.86 23.62
N LEU A 392 3.28 21.44 23.38
CA LEU A 392 2.94 20.01 23.32
C LEU A 392 3.66 19.28 22.17
N LEU A 393 3.74 19.87 20.97
CA LEU A 393 4.47 19.31 19.83
C LEU A 393 5.98 19.22 20.12
N ASP A 394 6.57 20.26 20.70
CA ASP A 394 7.99 20.27 21.08
C ASP A 394 8.27 19.19 22.14
N ASN A 395 7.38 19.03 23.13
CA ASN A 395 7.47 17.97 24.13
C ASN A 395 7.32 16.57 23.51
N LEU A 396 6.42 16.40 22.54
CA LEU A 396 6.25 15.13 21.84
C LEU A 396 7.52 14.77 21.08
N HIS A 397 8.10 15.73 20.33
CA HIS A 397 9.35 15.56 19.62
C HIS A 397 10.48 15.14 20.58
N GLN A 398 10.64 15.86 21.69
CA GLN A 398 11.64 15.53 22.71
C GLN A 398 11.43 14.12 23.29
N ASN A 399 10.18 13.70 23.52
CA ASN A 399 9.88 12.37 24.05
C ASN A 399 10.11 11.24 23.05
N ILE A 400 9.93 11.49 21.76
CA ILE A 400 10.27 10.55 20.68
C ILE A 400 11.80 10.37 20.60
N GLN A 401 12.56 11.44 20.77
CA GLN A 401 14.02 11.41 20.76
C GLN A 401 14.60 10.88 22.08
N ALA A 402 13.87 11.03 23.18
CA ALA A 402 14.26 10.49 24.48
C ALA A 402 14.18 8.96 24.44
N LYS A 403 15.34 8.30 24.47
CA LYS A 403 15.48 6.83 24.56
C LYS A 403 15.04 6.28 25.94
N LYS A 404 13.79 6.53 26.31
CA LYS A 404 13.15 6.12 27.55
C LYS A 404 12.37 4.84 27.30
N ARG A 405 12.52 3.86 28.21
CA ARG A 405 11.77 2.60 28.18
C ARG A 405 10.28 2.86 28.29
N LYS A 406 9.50 2.22 27.41
CA LYS A 406 8.04 2.30 27.32
C LYS A 406 7.55 3.73 27.54
N ASN A 407 8.04 4.66 26.72
CA ASN A 407 7.74 6.07 26.92
C ASN A 407 6.27 6.41 26.59
N VAL A 408 5.37 6.09 27.51
CA VAL A 408 3.91 6.32 27.39
C VAL A 408 3.54 7.79 27.25
N GLU A 409 4.45 8.72 27.59
CA GLU A 409 4.28 10.15 27.36
C GLU A 409 4.05 10.47 25.88
N ILE A 410 4.67 9.70 24.97
CA ILE A 410 4.46 9.85 23.52
C ILE A 410 2.97 9.69 23.18
N MET A 411 2.34 8.64 23.71
CA MET A 411 0.92 8.37 23.49
C MET A 411 0.04 9.45 24.11
N TRP A 412 0.33 9.83 25.36
CA TRP A 412 -0.45 10.85 26.06
C TRP A 412 -0.39 12.22 25.38
N LEU A 413 0.80 12.64 24.93
CA LEU A 413 1.01 13.89 24.20
C LEU A 413 0.31 13.85 22.84
N ALA A 414 0.51 12.79 22.05
CA ALA A 414 -0.16 12.63 20.75
C ALA A 414 -1.69 12.64 20.87
N ALA A 415 -2.22 11.95 21.88
CA ALA A 415 -3.63 11.92 22.19
C ALA A 415 -4.18 13.31 22.56
N THR A 416 -3.46 14.04 23.42
CA THR A 416 -3.84 15.38 23.85
C THR A 416 -3.80 16.37 22.69
N ILE A 417 -2.78 16.31 21.84
CA ILE A 417 -2.68 17.12 20.62
C ILE A 417 -3.86 16.83 19.69
N CYS A 418 -4.17 15.56 19.45
CA CYS A 418 -5.27 15.16 18.57
C CYS A 418 -6.63 15.65 19.10
N ARG A 419 -6.91 15.55 20.40
CA ARG A 419 -8.16 16.06 21.00
C ARG A 419 -8.27 17.57 20.84
N LYS A 420 -7.20 18.32 21.13
CA LYS A 420 -7.16 19.78 20.96
C LYS A 420 -7.38 20.18 19.50
N LEU A 421 -6.97 19.36 18.53
CA LEU A 421 -7.20 19.56 17.10
C LEU A 421 -8.54 19.02 16.58
N ASN A 422 -9.50 18.71 17.46
CA ASN A 422 -10.80 18.14 17.10
C ASN A 422 -10.71 16.83 16.28
N GLY A 423 -9.65 16.06 16.47
CA GLY A 423 -9.40 14.82 15.72
C GLY A 423 -10.13 13.58 16.25
N ILE A 424 -9.92 12.46 15.57
CA ILE A 424 -10.45 11.14 15.96
C ILE A 424 -9.38 10.31 16.66
N ARG A 425 -9.73 9.78 17.84
CA ARG A 425 -9.01 8.81 18.69
C ARG A 425 -9.21 7.33 18.28
N PHE A 426 -8.16 6.57 17.96
CA PHE A 426 -8.21 5.10 17.93
C PHE A 426 -7.15 4.48 18.84
N THR A 427 -7.51 3.43 19.58
CA THR A 427 -6.57 2.62 20.38
C THR A 427 -6.55 1.19 19.89
N CYS A 428 -5.36 0.70 19.54
CA CYS A 428 -5.16 -0.57 18.87
C CYS A 428 -4.12 -1.44 19.62
N CYS A 429 -4.46 -2.70 19.83
CA CYS A 429 -3.53 -3.73 20.30
C CYS A 429 -3.89 -5.08 19.65
N LYS A 430 -3.08 -6.12 19.88
CA LYS A 430 -3.27 -7.44 19.24
C LYS A 430 -4.68 -8.04 19.39
N SER A 431 -5.29 -7.96 20.58
CA SER A 431 -6.55 -8.64 20.90
C SER A 431 -7.70 -7.70 21.27
N ALA A 432 -7.44 -6.40 21.32
CA ALA A 432 -8.38 -5.37 21.79
C ALA A 432 -9.04 -5.66 23.17
N LYS A 433 -8.42 -6.49 24.01
CA LYS A 433 -8.91 -6.85 25.35
C LYS A 433 -8.20 -6.05 26.44
N ASP A 434 -7.16 -6.59 27.05
CA ASP A 434 -6.62 -6.08 28.30
C ASP A 434 -5.88 -4.74 28.12
N ARG A 435 -4.93 -4.67 27.18
CA ARG A 435 -4.15 -3.45 26.91
C ARG A 435 -5.06 -2.31 26.41
N THR A 436 -5.98 -2.62 25.51
CA THR A 436 -6.95 -1.63 24.98
C THR A 436 -7.87 -1.13 26.09
N SER A 437 -8.48 -2.03 26.87
CA SER A 437 -9.33 -1.65 28.00
C SER A 437 -8.57 -0.81 29.03
N MET A 438 -7.33 -1.19 29.38
CA MET A 438 -6.50 -0.42 30.29
C MET A 438 -6.19 0.99 29.78
N SER A 439 -5.90 1.15 28.49
CA SER A 439 -5.60 2.45 27.88
C SER A 439 -6.86 3.32 27.80
N VAL A 440 -7.96 2.77 27.26
CA VAL A 440 -9.24 3.48 27.07
C VAL A 440 -9.81 3.95 28.41
N THR A 441 -9.84 3.11 29.43
CA THR A 441 -10.36 3.49 30.75
C THR A 441 -9.50 4.55 31.44
N LEU A 442 -8.17 4.49 31.27
CA LEU A 442 -7.25 5.50 31.79
C LEU A 442 -7.46 6.84 31.09
N GLU A 443 -7.66 6.80 29.78
CA GLU A 443 -7.97 7.98 28.99
C GLU A 443 -9.29 8.60 29.43
N GLN A 444 -10.37 7.82 29.50
CA GLN A 444 -11.70 8.30 29.90
C GLN A 444 -11.66 8.96 31.28
N CYS A 445 -10.97 8.34 32.25
CA CYS A 445 -10.80 8.96 33.56
C CYS A 445 -9.96 10.24 33.52
N SER A 446 -8.96 10.31 32.63
CA SER A 446 -8.17 11.53 32.44
C SER A 446 -9.01 12.65 31.86
N ILE A 447 -9.88 12.36 30.87
CA ILE A 447 -10.85 13.32 30.33
C ILE A 447 -11.80 13.79 31.42
N LEU A 448 -12.37 12.89 32.23
CA LEU A 448 -13.24 13.28 33.34
C LEU A 448 -12.55 14.21 34.34
N ARG A 449 -11.26 13.98 34.63
CA ARG A 449 -10.48 14.85 35.53
C ARG A 449 -10.22 16.21 34.90
N ASP A 450 -9.81 16.22 33.63
CA ASP A 450 -9.28 17.42 32.98
C ASP A 450 -10.41 18.32 32.45
N GLU A 451 -11.52 17.74 31.99
CA GLU A 451 -12.62 18.45 31.32
C GLU A 451 -13.91 18.51 32.18
N HIS A 452 -14.14 17.53 33.05
CA HIS A 452 -15.36 17.41 33.87
C HIS A 452 -15.11 17.54 35.38
N GLN A 453 -13.95 18.07 35.76
CA GLN A 453 -13.58 18.38 37.14
C GLN A 453 -13.72 17.19 38.12
N LEU A 454 -13.48 15.96 37.65
CA LEU A 454 -13.41 14.80 38.53
C LEU A 454 -12.30 15.02 39.58
N HIS A 455 -12.71 15.06 40.85
CA HIS A 455 -11.80 15.34 41.94
C HIS A 455 -10.74 14.23 42.06
N LYS A 456 -9.49 14.62 42.32
CA LYS A 456 -8.30 13.73 42.27
C LYS A 456 -8.45 12.49 43.17
N ASP A 457 -9.11 12.64 44.32
CA ASP A 457 -9.35 11.56 45.27
C ASP A 457 -10.24 10.43 44.71
N PHE A 458 -11.08 10.73 43.71
CA PHE A 458 -11.94 9.75 43.07
C PHE A 458 -11.35 9.17 41.78
N PHE A 459 -10.18 9.65 41.31
CA PHE A 459 -9.60 9.22 40.05
C PHE A 459 -9.36 7.71 39.99
N ILE A 460 -8.65 7.17 40.99
CA ILE A 460 -8.35 5.72 41.04
C ILE A 460 -9.63 4.90 41.19
N ARG A 461 -10.59 5.39 41.98
CA ARG A 461 -11.88 4.70 42.17
C ARG A 461 -12.69 4.66 40.87
N ALA A 462 -12.74 5.76 40.13
CA ALA A 462 -13.40 5.82 38.82
C ALA A 462 -12.71 4.87 37.83
N LEU A 463 -11.38 4.89 37.79
CA LEU A 463 -10.58 4.04 36.91
C LEU A 463 -10.82 2.56 37.18
N ASP A 464 -10.78 2.15 38.45
CA ASP A 464 -11.03 0.76 38.84
C ASP A 464 -12.47 0.33 38.53
N CYS A 465 -13.44 1.22 38.73
CA CYS A 465 -14.85 0.97 38.42
C CYS A 465 -15.04 0.75 36.92
N MET A 466 -14.50 1.64 36.08
CA MET A 466 -14.55 1.50 34.63
C MET A 466 -13.86 0.21 34.19
N ARG A 467 -12.65 -0.10 34.67
CA ARG A 467 -11.93 -1.33 34.27
C ARG A 467 -12.64 -2.63 34.61
N ARG A 468 -13.28 -2.68 35.78
CA ARG A 468 -14.09 -3.85 36.19
C ARG A 468 -15.35 -3.95 35.33
N ASN A 469 -16.11 -2.88 35.20
CA ASN A 469 -17.39 -2.88 34.49
C ASN A 469 -17.26 -2.94 32.95
N TYR A 470 -16.10 -2.54 32.39
CA TYR A 470 -15.78 -2.77 30.98
C TYR A 470 -15.45 -4.24 30.69
N SER A 471 -14.97 -5.01 31.69
CA SER A 471 -14.76 -6.45 31.55
C SER A 471 -16.04 -7.26 31.81
N THR A 472 -16.95 -6.73 32.62
CA THR A 472 -18.22 -7.39 32.99
C THR A 472 -19.38 -6.42 32.81
N LYS A 473 -20.19 -6.56 31.75
CA LYS A 473 -21.49 -5.88 31.70
C LYS A 473 -22.42 -6.49 32.75
N ALA A 474 -22.65 -5.83 33.88
CA ALA A 474 -23.90 -5.90 34.65
C ALA A 474 -23.89 -4.87 35.80
N ASP A 475 -25.08 -4.38 36.14
CA ASP A 475 -25.44 -3.52 37.27
C ASP A 475 -24.59 -3.72 38.53
N ASP A 476 -24.04 -2.63 39.08
CA ASP A 476 -24.41 -2.19 40.44
C ASP A 476 -23.70 -0.87 40.83
N GLY A 477 -24.50 0.08 41.32
CA GLY A 477 -24.09 0.97 42.41
C GLY A 477 -23.34 2.28 42.11
N MET A 478 -23.54 2.93 40.97
CA MET A 478 -23.15 4.36 40.78
C MET A 478 -24.38 5.26 40.88
N PRO A 479 -24.30 6.47 41.49
CA PRO A 479 -25.36 7.46 41.40
C PRO A 479 -25.74 7.71 39.94
N SER A 480 -27.05 7.80 39.66
CA SER A 480 -27.64 7.83 38.31
C SER A 480 -27.11 8.95 37.41
N ASP A 481 -26.59 10.04 37.99
CA ASP A 481 -26.15 11.21 37.23
C ASP A 481 -24.81 10.97 36.49
N TYR A 482 -23.91 10.16 37.05
CA TYR A 482 -22.61 9.88 36.43
C TYR A 482 -22.64 8.72 35.43
N THR A 483 -23.63 7.83 35.53
CA THR A 483 -23.74 6.67 34.64
C THR A 483 -24.29 7.04 33.27
N GLU A 484 -25.20 8.02 33.20
CA GLU A 484 -25.68 8.59 31.93
C GLU A 484 -24.61 9.42 31.23
N GLU A 485 -23.83 10.21 31.99
CA GLU A 485 -22.78 11.06 31.43
C GLU A 485 -21.59 10.23 30.91
N VAL A 486 -21.19 9.20 31.66
CA VAL A 486 -20.19 8.22 31.19
C VAL A 486 -20.72 7.45 29.97
N LYS A 487 -22.00 7.06 29.92
CA LYS A 487 -22.57 6.42 28.73
C LYS A 487 -22.60 7.35 27.50
N ARG A 488 -22.94 8.63 27.68
CA ARG A 488 -22.92 9.67 26.63
C ARG A 488 -21.51 10.06 26.15
N LEU A 489 -20.51 9.93 27.01
CA LEU A 489 -19.11 10.18 26.66
C LEU A 489 -18.43 8.95 26.03
N CYS A 490 -18.99 7.75 26.23
CA CYS A 490 -18.41 6.48 25.76
C CYS A 490 -19.07 5.91 24.50
N PHE A 491 -20.28 6.35 24.15
CA PHE A 491 -21.09 5.94 22.99
C PHE A 491 -21.80 7.15 22.42
#